data_AF-R7GZT7-F1
#
_entry.id   AF-R7GZT7-F1
#
_cell.length_a   1.000
_cell.length_b   1.000
_cell.length_c   1.000
_cell.angle_alpha   90.00
_cell.angle_beta   90.00
_cell.angle_gamma   90.00
#
_symmetry.space_group_name_H-M   'P 1'
#
loop_
_entity.id
_entity.type
_entity.pdbx_description
1 polymer ?
#
loop_
_entity_poly.entity_id
_entity_poly.type
_entity_poly.pdbx_seq_one_letter_code
_entity_poly.pdbx_strand_id
1 'polypeptide(L)'
;MTAKGITAFYPTTDTVKLIKGKRKVVTESRLPNIFFAYGTEEQLKSFVYDNVNLPFLRFYYRHVHIGRRIEKIPLIVPDYQMESLKIICASEAEDIILVPSDVEKFKTGQTVRVIEGVFKGAIGKVVRFQGQQRIGIVIDGLMTVASAYVPSAFLENII
;
A
#
# COMPACT_ATOMS: atom_id res chain seq x y z
N MET A 1 8.02 -11.95 -3.24
CA MET A 1 9.02 -12.97 -2.84
C MET A 1 8.30 -14.06 -2.08
N THR A 2 8.61 -15.33 -2.31
CA THR A 2 7.98 -16.44 -1.58
C THR A 2 9.07 -17.30 -0.93
N ALA A 3 8.95 -17.52 0.38
CA ALA A 3 9.87 -18.34 1.15
C ALA A 3 9.13 -18.96 2.34
N LYS A 4 9.50 -20.19 2.72
CA LYS A 4 8.90 -20.91 3.85
C LYS A 4 7.35 -20.94 3.83
N GLY A 5 6.76 -21.02 2.63
CA GLY A 5 5.30 -21.04 2.44
C GLY A 5 4.58 -19.69 2.60
N ILE A 6 5.32 -18.59 2.82
CA ILE A 6 4.76 -17.24 2.94
C ILE A 6 5.15 -16.42 1.72
N THR A 7 4.19 -15.67 1.17
CA THR A 7 4.43 -14.73 0.09
C THR A 7 4.46 -13.31 0.66
N ALA A 8 5.60 -12.63 0.53
CA ALA A 8 5.75 -11.24 0.92
C ALA A 8 5.77 -10.31 -0.30
N PHE A 9 5.10 -9.17 -0.17
CA PHE A 9 5.14 -8.07 -1.12
C PHE A 9 5.75 -6.84 -0.43
N TYR A 10 6.87 -6.38 -0.97
CA TYR A 10 7.60 -5.22 -0.50
C TYR A 10 7.79 -4.28 -1.70
N PRO A 11 7.03 -3.17 -1.78
CA PRO A 11 7.10 -2.31 -2.94
C PRO A 11 8.40 -1.51 -2.92
N THR A 12 9.21 -1.66 -3.96
CA THR A 12 10.50 -0.97 -4.11
C THR A 12 10.54 -0.07 -5.33
N THR A 13 11.44 0.89 -5.33
CA THR A 13 11.74 1.75 -6.48
C THR A 13 13.24 1.99 -6.55
N ASP A 14 13.76 2.14 -7.76
CA ASP A 14 15.17 2.48 -7.97
C ASP A 14 15.31 3.99 -8.06
N THR A 15 16.18 4.57 -7.25
CA THR A 15 16.49 6.00 -7.29
C THR A 15 17.98 6.25 -7.45
N VAL A 16 18.32 7.28 -8.22
CA VAL A 16 19.70 7.71 -8.40
C VAL A 16 20.09 8.63 -7.25
N LYS A 17 21.00 8.18 -6.39
CA LYS A 17 21.53 8.95 -5.27
C LYS A 17 23.00 9.28 -5.46
N LEU A 18 23.44 10.42 -4.95
CA LEU A 18 24.85 10.79 -4.90
C LEU A 18 25.45 10.23 -3.60
N ILE A 19 26.24 9.17 -3.69
CA ILE A 19 26.88 8.52 -2.53
C ILE A 19 28.39 8.66 -2.68
N LYS A 20 29.02 9.37 -1.73
CA LYS A 20 30.47 9.67 -1.73
C LYS A 20 30.94 10.25 -3.08
N GLY A 21 30.18 11.22 -3.62
CA GLY A 21 30.50 11.91 -4.87
C GLY A 21 30.23 11.12 -6.16
N LYS A 22 29.75 9.88 -6.09
CA LYS A 22 29.39 9.07 -7.26
C LYS A 22 27.88 8.86 -7.34
N ARG A 23 27.30 9.01 -8.52
CA ARG A 23 25.91 8.63 -8.78
C ARG A 23 25.79 7.11 -8.71
N LYS A 24 24.89 6.60 -7.87
CA LYS A 24 24.58 5.18 -7.73
C LYS A 24 23.08 4.99 -7.79
N VAL A 25 22.65 3.94 -8.49
CA VAL A 25 21.27 3.46 -8.41
C VAL A 25 21.14 2.70 -7.10
N VAL A 26 20.12 3.05 -6.32
CA VAL A 26 19.81 2.41 -5.04
C VAL A 26 18.34 2.02 -5.06
N THR A 27 18.08 0.75 -4.78
CA THR A 27 16.73 0.25 -4.56
C THR A 27 16.28 0.61 -3.15
N GLU A 28 15.16 1.32 -3.03
CA GLU A 28 14.60 1.73 -1.74
C GLU A 28 13.10 1.38 -1.62
N SER A 29 12.59 1.35 -0.39
CA SER A 29 11.17 1.10 -0.15
C SER A 29 10.33 2.25 -0.69
N ARG A 30 9.25 1.93 -1.39
CA ARG A 30 8.14 2.87 -1.64
C ARG A 30 7.34 3.14 -0.36
N LEU A 31 7.33 2.20 0.58
CA LEU A 31 6.64 2.34 1.88
C LEU A 31 7.61 2.09 3.03
N PRO A 32 8.18 3.14 3.63
CA PRO A 32 9.13 2.98 4.73
C PRO A 32 8.54 2.13 5.87
N ASN A 33 9.31 1.15 6.34
CA ASN A 33 8.99 0.27 7.46
C ASN A 33 7.70 -0.58 7.32
N ILE A 34 7.12 -0.66 6.12
CA ILE A 34 5.92 -1.43 5.83
C ILE A 34 6.19 -2.40 4.68
N PHE A 35 5.79 -3.65 4.87
CA PHE A 35 5.64 -4.62 3.80
C PHE A 35 4.42 -5.50 4.11
N PHE A 36 3.96 -6.24 3.10
CA PHE A 36 2.77 -7.07 3.18
C PHE A 36 3.18 -8.54 3.15
N ALA A 37 2.50 -9.36 3.93
CA ALA A 37 2.70 -10.80 3.95
C ALA A 37 1.37 -11.52 3.78
N TYR A 38 1.36 -12.52 2.92
CA TYR A 38 0.25 -13.40 2.64
C TYR A 38 0.55 -14.78 3.22
N GLY A 39 -0.31 -15.22 4.13
CA GLY A 39 -0.20 -16.47 4.88
C GLY A 39 -1.23 -16.53 6.01
N THR A 40 -1.28 -17.63 6.74
CA THR A 40 -2.14 -17.73 7.91
C THR A 40 -1.57 -16.93 9.09
N GLU A 41 -2.42 -16.48 9.99
CA GLU A 41 -1.98 -15.74 11.19
C GLU A 41 -0.98 -16.55 12.02
N GLU A 42 -1.22 -17.86 12.18
CA GLU A 42 -0.34 -18.78 12.91
C GLU A 42 1.05 -18.85 12.28
N GLN A 43 1.12 -19.01 10.95
CA GLN A 43 2.38 -19.02 10.22
C GLN A 43 3.14 -17.71 10.45
N LEU A 44 2.47 -16.56 10.28
CA LEU A 44 3.09 -15.25 10.41
C LEU A 44 3.54 -14.95 11.85
N LYS A 45 2.79 -15.41 12.87
CA LYS A 45 3.16 -15.27 14.28
C LYS A 45 4.52 -15.90 14.60
N SER A 46 4.87 -17.01 13.96
CA SER A 46 6.18 -17.66 14.15
C SER A 46 7.37 -16.77 13.75
N PHE A 47 7.18 -15.84 12.80
CA PHE A 47 8.20 -14.87 12.38
C PHE A 47 8.14 -13.58 13.19
N VAL A 48 6.92 -13.07 13.44
CA VAL A 48 6.72 -11.79 14.14
C VAL A 48 7.17 -11.88 15.60
N TYR A 49 7.00 -13.03 16.24
CA TYR A 49 7.43 -13.25 17.63
C TYR A 49 8.83 -13.87 17.77
N ASP A 50 9.54 -14.07 16.66
CA ASP A 50 10.95 -14.43 16.69
C ASP A 50 11.79 -13.20 17.08
N ASN A 51 11.87 -12.96 18.39
CA ASN A 51 12.66 -11.86 18.94
C ASN A 51 14.18 -12.12 18.93
N VAL A 52 14.62 -13.27 18.42
CA VAL A 52 16.05 -13.59 18.27
C VAL A 52 16.53 -13.19 16.89
N ASN A 53 15.89 -13.68 15.82
CA ASN A 53 16.31 -13.42 14.45
C ASN A 53 15.62 -12.20 13.83
N LEU A 54 14.41 -11.85 14.28
CA LEU A 54 13.59 -10.76 13.72
C LEU A 54 13.04 -9.83 14.83
N PRO A 55 13.89 -9.28 15.73
CA PRO A 55 13.45 -8.49 16.88
C PRO A 55 12.70 -7.20 16.51
N PHE A 56 12.84 -6.73 15.27
CA PHE A 56 12.20 -5.51 14.76
C PHE A 56 10.85 -5.79 14.08
N LEU A 57 10.52 -7.04 13.78
CA LEU A 57 9.33 -7.37 13.01
C LEU A 57 8.08 -7.35 13.90
N ARG A 58 7.06 -6.59 13.52
CA ARG A 58 5.80 -6.44 14.27
C ARG A 58 4.61 -6.48 13.32
N PHE A 59 3.49 -7.03 13.77
CA PHE A 59 2.22 -6.82 13.08
C PHE A 59 1.82 -5.36 13.17
N TYR A 60 1.21 -4.86 12.09
CA TYR A 60 0.45 -3.62 12.14
C TYR A 60 -0.91 -3.93 12.77
N TYR A 61 -1.21 -3.36 13.93
CA TYR A 61 -2.45 -3.64 14.66
C TYR A 61 -3.49 -2.54 14.42
N ARG A 62 -4.75 -2.94 14.22
CA ARG A 62 -5.92 -2.06 14.36
C ARG A 62 -6.56 -2.27 15.72
N HIS A 63 -7.11 -1.20 16.28
CA HIS A 63 -7.84 -1.21 17.54
C HIS A 63 -9.34 -1.38 17.25
N VAL A 64 -9.95 -2.41 17.83
CA VAL A 64 -11.39 -2.67 17.72
C VAL A 64 -12.03 -2.54 19.09
N HIS A 65 -13.11 -1.77 19.18
CA HIS A 65 -13.87 -1.61 20.41
C HIS A 65 -14.91 -2.73 20.52
N ILE A 66 -14.81 -3.53 21.58
CA ILE A 66 -15.77 -4.59 21.91
C ILE A 66 -16.33 -4.28 23.30
N GLY A 67 -17.51 -3.67 23.33
CA GLY A 67 -18.10 -3.13 24.57
C GLY A 67 -17.19 -2.08 25.20
N ARG A 68 -16.70 -2.34 26.42
CA ARG A 68 -15.77 -1.47 27.15
C ARG A 68 -14.28 -1.82 26.94
N ARG A 69 -13.97 -2.86 26.16
CA ARG A 69 -12.60 -3.33 25.92
C ARG A 69 -12.10 -2.89 24.55
N ILE A 70 -10.79 -2.69 24.45
CA ILE A 70 -10.10 -2.47 23.18
C ILE A 70 -9.29 -3.73 22.88
N GLU A 71 -9.60 -4.38 21.77
CA GLU A 71 -8.82 -5.50 21.26
C GLU A 71 -7.88 -5.03 20.14
N LYS A 72 -6.67 -5.60 20.13
CA LYS A 72 -5.66 -5.36 19.08
C LYS A 72 -5.66 -6.57 18.15
N ILE A 73 -6.10 -6.37 16.93
CA ILE A 73 -6.08 -7.42 15.90
C ILE A 73 -5.12 -7.02 14.78
N PRO A 74 -4.33 -7.96 14.21
CA PRO A 74 -3.53 -7.70 13.04
C PRO A 74 -4.40 -7.12 11.91
N LEU A 75 -3.88 -6.13 11.20
CA LEU A 75 -4.57 -5.55 10.06
C LEU A 75 -4.56 -6.56 8.89
N ILE A 76 -5.74 -6.96 8.45
CA ILE A 76 -5.93 -7.79 7.26
C ILE A 76 -6.23 -6.86 6.08
N VAL A 77 -5.41 -6.92 5.05
CA VAL A 77 -5.61 -6.17 3.80
C VAL A 77 -6.42 -7.05 2.84
N PRO A 78 -7.59 -6.59 2.35
CA PRO A 78 -8.35 -7.31 1.33
C PRO A 78 -7.56 -7.50 0.03
N ASP A 79 -7.76 -8.65 -0.63
CA ASP A 79 -7.03 -9.00 -1.86
C ASP A 79 -7.15 -7.92 -2.94
N TYR A 80 -8.33 -7.35 -3.14
CA TYR A 80 -8.54 -6.31 -4.16
C TYR A 80 -7.70 -5.03 -3.89
N GLN A 81 -7.47 -4.68 -2.62
CA GLN A 81 -6.61 -3.54 -2.26
C GLN A 81 -5.14 -3.87 -2.52
N MET A 82 -4.74 -5.11 -2.22
CA MET A 82 -3.39 -5.59 -2.48
C MET A 82 -3.09 -5.66 -3.99
N GLU A 83 -4.01 -6.19 -4.80
CA GLU A 83 -3.86 -6.21 -6.26
C GLU A 83 -3.79 -4.80 -6.86
N SER A 84 -4.64 -3.89 -6.39
CA SER A 84 -4.60 -2.49 -6.85
C SER A 84 -3.28 -1.80 -6.48
N LEU A 85 -2.75 -2.07 -5.29
CA LEU A 85 -1.44 -1.59 -4.88
C LEU A 85 -0.32 -2.19 -5.74
N LYS A 86 -0.37 -3.49 -6.06
CA LYS A 86 0.61 -4.12 -6.96
C LYS A 86 0.60 -3.47 -8.35
N ILE A 87 -0.59 -3.24 -8.93
CA ILE A 87 -0.74 -2.59 -10.25
C ILE A 87 -0.05 -1.21 -10.25
N ILE A 88 -0.34 -0.38 -9.25
CA ILE A 88 0.25 0.95 -9.17
C ILE A 88 1.73 0.89 -8.85
N CYS A 89 2.17 0.01 -7.95
CA CYS A 89 3.58 -0.13 -7.65
C CYS A 89 4.40 -0.66 -8.83
N ALA A 90 3.82 -1.49 -9.70
CA ALA A 90 4.45 -2.00 -10.92
C ALA A 90 4.50 -0.96 -12.05
N SER A 91 3.69 0.08 -11.99
CA SER A 91 3.74 1.17 -12.96
C SER A 91 4.95 2.07 -12.70
N GLU A 92 5.72 2.30 -13.76
CA GLU A 92 6.82 3.27 -13.81
C GLU A 92 6.31 4.71 -14.06
N ALA A 93 5.00 4.95 -13.99
CA ALA A 93 4.45 6.28 -14.20
C ALA A 93 5.02 7.27 -13.16
N GLU A 94 5.62 8.36 -13.67
CA GLU A 94 6.29 9.38 -12.88
C GLU A 94 5.35 10.08 -11.89
N ASP A 95 4.05 10.15 -12.25
CA ASP A 95 3.05 10.86 -11.48
C ASP A 95 2.60 10.12 -10.22
N ILE A 96 3.11 8.94 -9.86
CA ILE A 96 2.62 8.23 -8.66
C ILE A 96 3.08 8.95 -7.39
N ILE A 97 2.12 9.41 -6.58
CA ILE A 97 2.40 10.05 -5.29
C ILE A 97 2.07 9.07 -4.17
N LEU A 98 3.09 8.71 -3.39
CA LEU A 98 2.96 7.90 -2.17
C LEU A 98 2.79 8.85 -0.98
N VAL A 99 1.66 8.75 -0.28
CA VAL A 99 1.32 9.74 0.76
C VAL A 99 1.15 9.05 2.12
N PRO A 100 2.09 9.24 3.07
CA PRO A 100 1.86 8.92 4.47
C PRO A 100 0.55 9.51 4.98
N SER A 101 -0.14 8.78 5.85
CA SER A 101 -1.52 8.97 6.34
C SER A 101 -1.91 10.35 6.89
N ASP A 102 -1.00 11.33 6.93
CA ASP A 102 -1.23 12.67 7.49
C ASP A 102 -2.00 13.61 6.54
N VAL A 103 -2.32 13.15 5.33
CA VAL A 103 -3.16 13.90 4.42
C VAL A 103 -4.61 13.45 4.61
N GLU A 104 -5.30 14.07 5.56
CA GLU A 104 -6.76 14.00 5.74
C GLU A 104 -7.58 14.36 4.47
N LYS A 105 -6.91 14.72 3.36
CA LYS A 105 -7.51 15.20 2.11
C LYS A 105 -8.06 14.09 1.20
N PHE A 106 -7.96 12.81 1.59
CA PHE A 106 -8.42 11.67 0.77
C PHE A 106 -9.78 11.09 1.19
N LYS A 107 -10.50 11.73 2.12
CA LYS A 107 -11.65 11.13 2.81
C LYS A 107 -12.96 11.04 2.00
N THR A 108 -13.11 11.66 0.82
CA THR A 108 -14.46 11.89 0.24
C THR A 108 -14.54 11.72 -1.28
N GLY A 109 -14.34 10.50 -1.79
CA GLY A 109 -14.71 10.23 -3.17
C GLY A 109 -15.20 8.82 -3.43
N GLN A 110 -15.83 8.69 -4.58
CA GLN A 110 -16.49 7.49 -5.06
C GLN A 110 -15.48 6.36 -5.29
N THR A 111 -15.87 5.14 -4.92
CA THR A 111 -15.09 3.94 -5.28
C THR A 111 -15.24 3.67 -6.77
N VAL A 112 -14.10 3.56 -7.45
CA VAL A 112 -14.03 3.38 -8.90
C VAL A 112 -13.05 2.28 -9.26
N ARG A 113 -13.30 1.63 -10.41
CA ARG A 113 -12.38 0.74 -11.10
C ARG A 113 -11.78 1.46 -12.30
N VAL A 114 -10.49 1.28 -12.53
CA VAL A 114 -9.86 1.68 -13.78
C VAL A 114 -10.11 0.62 -14.84
N ILE A 115 -10.72 1.00 -15.97
CA ILE A 115 -11.05 0.08 -17.06
C ILE A 115 -10.06 0.13 -18.23
N GLU A 116 -9.19 1.15 -18.28
CA GLU A 116 -8.26 1.38 -19.39
C GLU A 116 -6.95 2.04 -18.92
N GLY A 117 -5.89 1.94 -19.73
CA GLY A 117 -4.57 2.52 -19.46
C GLY A 117 -3.67 1.66 -18.56
N VAL A 118 -2.56 2.24 -18.12
CA VAL A 118 -1.51 1.54 -17.35
C VAL A 118 -1.96 1.07 -15.96
N PHE A 119 -3.06 1.63 -15.45
CA PHE A 119 -3.63 1.27 -14.14
C PHE A 119 -4.87 0.38 -14.25
N LYS A 120 -5.18 -0.15 -15.44
CA LYS A 120 -6.35 -1.01 -15.67
C LYS A 120 -6.44 -2.14 -14.64
N GLY A 121 -7.62 -2.31 -14.07
CA GLY A 121 -7.92 -3.27 -13.01
C GLY A 121 -7.76 -2.73 -11.59
N ALA A 122 -7.07 -1.60 -11.40
CA ALA A 122 -6.94 -0.99 -10.08
C ALA A 122 -8.29 -0.46 -9.58
N ILE A 123 -8.58 -0.71 -8.30
CA ILE A 123 -9.74 -0.21 -7.59
C ILE A 123 -9.27 0.77 -6.53
N GLY A 124 -9.85 1.96 -6.52
CA GLY A 124 -9.51 3.00 -5.55
C GLY A 124 -10.64 3.99 -5.36
N LYS A 125 -10.34 5.07 -4.65
CA LYS A 125 -11.27 6.19 -4.47
C LYS A 125 -10.87 7.36 -5.34
N VAL A 126 -11.84 8.03 -5.95
CA VAL A 126 -11.57 9.32 -6.60
C VAL A 126 -11.12 10.31 -5.52
N VAL A 127 -10.01 10.99 -5.77
CA VAL A 127 -9.45 11.98 -4.85
C VAL A 127 -8.99 13.21 -5.62
N ARG A 128 -8.82 14.32 -4.90
CA ARG A 128 -8.22 15.53 -5.47
C ARG A 128 -6.91 15.86 -4.77
N PHE A 129 -5.85 16.06 -5.55
CA PHE A 129 -4.56 16.53 -5.06
C PHE A 129 -4.12 17.72 -5.91
N GLN A 130 -3.82 18.85 -5.27
CA GLN A 130 -3.41 20.09 -5.95
C GLN A 130 -4.33 20.50 -7.12
N GLY A 131 -5.65 20.33 -6.95
CA GLY A 131 -6.66 20.68 -7.97
C GLY A 131 -6.86 19.64 -9.07
N GLN A 132 -6.03 18.59 -9.15
CA GLN A 132 -6.18 17.51 -10.13
C GLN A 132 -6.98 16.35 -9.55
N GLN A 133 -7.89 15.79 -10.36
CA GLN A 133 -8.56 14.53 -10.05
C GLN A 133 -7.58 13.37 -10.25
N ARG A 134 -7.55 12.47 -9.27
CA ARG A 134 -6.66 11.31 -9.23
C ARG A 134 -7.44 10.13 -8.63
N ILE A 135 -6.89 8.93 -8.75
CA ILE A 135 -7.35 7.79 -7.97
C ILE A 135 -6.38 7.58 -6.82
N GLY A 136 -6.89 7.51 -5.61
CA GLY A 136 -6.16 7.09 -4.43
C GLY A 136 -6.43 5.62 -4.12
N ILE A 137 -5.39 4.81 -4.01
CA ILE A 137 -5.48 3.46 -3.44
C ILE A 137 -5.39 3.58 -1.95
N VAL A 138 -6.45 3.12 -1.28
CA VAL A 138 -6.56 3.14 0.16
C VAL A 138 -6.43 1.72 0.66
N ILE A 139 -5.47 1.50 1.57
CA ILE A 139 -5.50 0.31 2.43
C ILE A 139 -6.22 0.72 3.69
N ASP A 140 -7.43 0.19 3.86
CA ASP A 140 -8.28 0.53 4.99
C ASP A 140 -7.59 0.15 6.30
N GLY A 141 -7.63 1.07 7.28
CA GLY A 141 -6.96 0.89 8.56
C GLY A 141 -5.44 1.09 8.55
N LEU A 142 -4.85 1.41 7.40
CA LEU A 142 -3.43 1.77 7.26
C LEU A 142 -3.27 3.21 6.75
N MET A 143 -3.47 3.44 5.45
CA MET A 143 -3.18 4.72 4.79
C MET A 143 -3.70 4.77 3.33
N THR A 144 -3.76 5.97 2.75
CA THR A 144 -3.75 6.11 1.28
C THR A 144 -2.35 5.81 0.78
N VAL A 145 -2.16 4.64 0.19
CA VAL A 145 -0.82 4.13 -0.10
C VAL A 145 -0.22 4.83 -1.32
N ALA A 146 -1.03 5.10 -2.34
CA ALA A 146 -0.59 5.70 -3.59
C ALA A 146 -1.72 6.49 -4.24
N SER A 147 -1.39 7.52 -5.03
CA SER A 147 -2.33 8.16 -5.94
C SER A 147 -1.76 8.35 -7.33
N ALA A 148 -2.57 8.11 -8.35
CA ALA A 148 -2.20 8.23 -9.75
C ALA A 148 -3.21 9.11 -10.50
N TYR A 149 -2.73 9.87 -11.49
CA TYR A 149 -3.62 10.55 -12.42
C TYR A 149 -4.27 9.52 -13.35
N VAL A 150 -5.60 9.59 -13.46
CA VAL A 150 -6.38 8.75 -14.37
C VAL A 150 -7.48 9.60 -15.00
N PRO A 151 -7.59 9.65 -16.34
CA PRO A 151 -8.69 10.34 -17.02
C PRO A 151 -10.05 9.81 -16.57
N SER A 152 -11.03 10.69 -16.38
CA SER A 152 -12.39 10.29 -15.96
C SER A 152 -13.02 9.27 -16.90
N ALA A 153 -12.70 9.31 -18.19
CA ALA A 153 -13.20 8.35 -19.18
C ALA A 153 -12.73 6.90 -18.92
N PHE A 154 -11.65 6.71 -18.15
CA PHE A 154 -11.13 5.39 -17.81
C PHE A 154 -11.66 4.88 -16.47
N LEU A 155 -12.62 5.57 -15.85
CA LEU A 155 -13.19 5.23 -14.56
C LEU A 155 -14.58 4.63 -14.72
N GLU A 156 -14.79 3.49 -14.07
CA GLU A 156 -16.09 2.86 -13.88
C GLU A 156 -16.46 2.92 -12.39
N ASN A 157 -17.70 3.30 -12.09
CA ASN A 157 -18.20 3.33 -10.72
C ASN A 157 -18.48 1.91 -10.22
N ILE A 158 -18.00 1.59 -9.02
CA ILE A 158 -18.35 0.35 -8.31
C ILE A 158 -19.30 0.72 -7.19
N ILE A 159 -20.53 0.18 -7.23
CA ILE A 159 -21.53 0.32 -6.17
C ILE A 159 -21.23 -0.69 -5.06
#